data_AF-A0A3N5KX97-F1
#
_entry.id   AF-A0A3N5KX97-F1
#
_cell.length_a   1.000
_cell.length_b   1.000
_cell.length_c   1.000
_cell.angle_alpha   90.00
_cell.angle_beta   90.00
_cell.angle_gamma   90.00
#
_symmetry.space_group_name_H-M   'P 1'
#
loop_
_entity.id
_entity.type
_entity.pdbx_description
1 polymer ?
#
loop_
_entity_poly.entity_id
_entity_poly.type
_entity_poly.pdbx_seq_one_letter_code
_entity_poly.pdbx_strand_id
1 'polypeptide(L)'
;MFFRGCRNARLVLAGVALLAFPLCAQKYYPDDPLEREPRPLRIEKARFRKLSNNYDFFLNTFAKPGQRQSPGRPIPARGINTLGEVPGGAWYQNRHGRTPMSIEELVRGPGSGNPPSMSGPWSVLRLKSEGVTPGFVVADSRGVRYWLKFDPLSNPEMATAADV
;
A
#
# COMPACT_ATOMS: atom_id res chain seq x y z
N MET A 1 75.09 -14.44 32.64
CA MET A 1 74.24 -15.27 33.52
C MET A 1 72.79 -15.00 33.16
N PHE A 2 72.00 -16.06 33.05
CA PHE A 2 70.66 -16.14 32.48
C PHE A 2 69.59 -15.28 33.20
N PHE A 3 68.58 -14.79 32.46
CA PHE A 3 67.13 -15.11 32.58
C PHE A 3 66.17 -13.98 32.13
N ARG A 4 65.48 -14.26 31.01
CA ARG A 4 64.03 -14.15 30.69
C ARG A 4 63.17 -12.98 31.24
N GLY A 5 62.29 -12.48 30.36
CA GLY A 5 60.89 -12.25 30.78
C GLY A 5 60.07 -11.25 29.95
N CYS A 6 59.26 -11.78 29.02
CA CYS A 6 58.11 -11.14 28.37
C CYS A 6 57.34 -10.12 29.23
N ARG A 7 56.93 -9.00 28.60
CA ARG A 7 55.67 -8.24 28.75
C ARG A 7 55.95 -6.86 28.15
N ASN A 8 55.51 -6.53 26.94
CA ASN A 8 54.25 -5.81 26.75
C ASN A 8 53.96 -5.70 25.24
N ALA A 9 53.35 -6.74 24.68
CA ALA A 9 52.81 -6.69 23.32
C ALA A 9 51.37 -7.24 23.34
N ARG A 10 50.52 -6.67 24.20
CA ARG A 10 49.11 -7.08 24.34
C ARG A 10 48.20 -5.90 24.70
N LEU A 11 48.31 -4.77 24.01
CA LEU A 11 47.37 -3.65 24.22
C LEU A 11 46.86 -2.97 22.95
N VAL A 12 47.08 -3.55 21.76
CA VAL A 12 46.51 -3.00 20.50
C VAL A 12 45.36 -3.86 19.95
N LEU A 13 45.21 -5.11 20.40
CA LEU A 13 44.17 -6.03 19.88
C LEU A 13 42.80 -5.92 20.57
N ALA A 14 42.66 -5.16 21.65
CA ALA A 14 41.36 -4.96 22.32
C ALA A 14 40.52 -3.82 21.72
N GLY A 15 41.13 -2.89 20.97
CA GLY A 15 40.43 -1.73 20.40
C GLY A 15 39.64 -2.02 19.12
N VAL A 16 40.02 -3.05 18.36
CA VAL A 16 39.39 -3.37 17.06
C VAL A 16 38.21 -4.34 17.20
N ALA A 17 38.15 -5.10 18.30
CA ALA A 17 37.06 -6.07 18.54
C ALA A 17 35.75 -5.41 19.02
N LEU A 18 35.78 -4.14 19.45
CA LEU A 18 34.58 -3.41 19.91
C LEU A 18 33.78 -2.73 18.79
N LEU A 19 34.31 -2.69 17.56
CA LEU A 19 33.59 -2.16 16.39
C LEU A 19 32.82 -3.24 15.61
N ALA A 20 32.88 -4.50 16.06
CA ALA A 20 32.23 -5.64 15.42
C ALA A 20 31.08 -6.25 16.27
N PHE A 21 30.41 -5.43 17.08
CA PHE A 21 29.13 -5.77 17.72
C PHE A 21 27.94 -5.35 16.83
N PRO A 22 26.83 -6.09 16.87
CA PRO A 22 26.40 -6.87 15.71
C PRO A 22 25.41 -6.13 14.82
N LEU A 23 25.61 -6.21 13.50
CA LEU A 23 24.55 -5.99 12.49
C LEU A 23 23.37 -6.97 12.64
N CYS A 24 23.41 -7.90 13.61
CA CYS A 24 22.36 -8.88 13.90
C CYS A 24 21.34 -8.45 14.97
N ALA A 25 21.43 -7.24 15.55
CA ALA A 25 20.47 -6.77 16.56
C ALA A 25 19.29 -5.97 16.00
N GLN A 26 19.35 -5.54 14.73
CA GLN A 26 18.33 -4.67 14.16
C GLN A 26 17.14 -5.48 13.59
N LYS A 27 16.08 -5.61 14.37
CA LYS A 27 14.83 -6.29 13.98
C LYS A 27 13.96 -5.47 13.00
N TYR A 28 14.05 -4.15 13.09
CA TYR A 28 13.22 -3.19 12.36
C TYR A 28 14.08 -2.23 11.55
N TYR A 29 13.56 -1.76 10.41
CA TYR A 29 14.25 -0.75 9.61
C TYR A 29 14.28 0.60 10.34
N PRO A 30 15.22 1.50 10.00
CA PRO A 30 15.30 2.83 10.65
C PRO A 30 14.06 3.71 10.45
N ASP A 31 13.26 3.42 9.42
CA ASP A 31 12.02 4.13 9.06
C ASP A 31 10.76 3.42 9.54
N ASP A 32 10.88 2.35 10.35
CA ASP A 32 9.75 1.71 10.99
C ASP A 32 9.26 2.51 12.24
N PRO A 33 7.95 2.59 12.49
CA PRO A 33 6.87 2.07 11.66
C PRO A 33 6.59 2.97 10.45
N LEU A 34 6.37 2.35 9.30
CA LEU A 34 5.84 3.06 8.14
C LEU A 34 4.44 3.60 8.44
N GLU A 35 4.29 4.92 8.47
CA GLU A 35 2.97 5.57 8.56
C GLU A 35 2.25 5.62 7.21
N ARG A 36 3.02 5.56 6.11
CA ARG A 36 2.51 5.64 4.74
C ARG A 36 3.27 4.69 3.82
N GLU A 37 2.54 4.07 2.91
CA GLU A 37 3.10 3.28 1.82
C GLU A 37 4.04 4.15 0.97
N PRO A 38 5.21 3.61 0.57
CA PRO A 38 6.10 4.30 -0.33
C PRO A 38 5.42 4.53 -1.68
N ARG A 39 5.77 5.62 -2.36
CA ARG A 39 5.18 5.94 -3.65
C ARG A 39 5.46 4.81 -4.65
N PRO A 40 4.47 4.39 -5.46
CA PRO A 40 4.69 3.40 -6.50
C PRO A 40 5.85 3.82 -7.41
N LEU A 41 6.75 2.89 -7.68
CA LEU A 41 7.84 3.13 -8.63
C LEU A 41 7.25 3.27 -10.04
N ARG A 42 7.77 4.24 -10.79
CA ARG A 42 7.35 4.43 -12.17
C ARG A 42 7.86 3.27 -13.02
N ILE A 43 6.94 2.51 -13.60
CA ILE A 43 7.23 1.44 -14.56
C ILE A 43 6.79 1.92 -15.93
N GLU A 44 7.72 2.00 -16.90
CA GLU A 44 7.42 2.52 -18.24
C GLU A 44 6.45 1.62 -19.02
N LYS A 45 6.61 0.30 -18.89
CA LYS A 45 5.80 -0.69 -19.61
C LYS A 45 5.35 -1.80 -18.66
N ALA A 46 4.28 -1.54 -17.93
CA ALA A 46 3.62 -2.59 -17.15
C ALA A 46 2.94 -3.59 -18.11
N ARG A 47 3.25 -4.89 -17.97
CA ARG A 47 2.56 -5.94 -18.71
C ARG A 47 1.25 -6.26 -18.01
N PHE A 48 0.13 -6.03 -18.68
CA PHE A 48 -1.16 -6.48 -18.18
C PHE A 48 -1.27 -8.00 -18.35
N ARG A 49 -1.59 -8.70 -17.26
CA ARG A 49 -1.87 -10.14 -17.27
C ARG A 49 -3.20 -10.37 -16.57
N LYS A 50 -4.19 -10.85 -17.32
CA LYS A 50 -5.47 -11.28 -16.74
C LYS A 50 -5.26 -12.63 -16.05
N LEU A 51 -5.76 -12.76 -14.82
CA LEU A 51 -5.85 -14.05 -14.14
C LEU A 51 -6.91 -14.90 -14.83
N SER A 52 -6.66 -16.20 -14.96
CA SER A 52 -7.66 -17.12 -15.52
C SER A 52 -8.66 -17.46 -14.42
N ASN A 53 -9.87 -16.90 -14.51
CA ASN A 53 -10.93 -17.14 -13.54
C ASN A 53 -11.26 -18.64 -13.41
N ASN A 54 -11.25 -19.39 -14.52
CA ASN A 54 -11.51 -20.82 -14.49
C ASN A 54 -10.40 -21.55 -13.73
N TYR A 55 -9.14 -21.26 -14.05
CA TYR A 55 -8.01 -21.90 -13.37
C TYR A 55 -8.02 -21.59 -11.87
N ASP A 56 -8.23 -20.32 -11.51
CA ASP A 56 -8.32 -19.88 -10.13
C ASP A 56 -9.48 -20.56 -9.39
N PHE A 57 -10.66 -20.62 -10.03
CA PHE A 57 -11.83 -21.32 -9.49
C PHE A 57 -11.55 -22.79 -9.23
N PHE A 58 -11.02 -23.53 -10.21
CA PHE A 58 -10.75 -24.96 -10.04
C PHE A 58 -9.65 -25.21 -9.00
N LEU A 59 -8.58 -24.41 -9.02
CA LEU A 59 -7.49 -24.55 -8.07
C LEU A 59 -7.96 -24.28 -6.64
N ASN A 60 -8.68 -23.18 -6.41
CA ASN A 60 -9.16 -22.81 -5.09
C ASN A 60 -10.30 -23.72 -4.61
N THR A 61 -11.14 -24.23 -5.50
CA THR A 61 -12.22 -25.14 -5.10
C THR A 61 -11.71 -26.55 -4.76
N PHE A 62 -10.81 -27.10 -5.58
CA PHE A 62 -10.49 -28.54 -5.52
C PHE A 62 -9.09 -28.86 -5.00
N ALA A 63 -8.14 -27.93 -5.01
CA ALA A 63 -6.75 -28.23 -4.63
C ALA A 63 -6.27 -27.44 -3.42
N LYS A 64 -6.38 -26.11 -3.45
CA LYS A 64 -5.83 -25.21 -2.42
C LYS A 64 -6.86 -24.13 -2.07
N PRO A 65 -7.84 -24.42 -1.19
CA PRO A 65 -8.92 -23.49 -0.80
C PRO A 65 -8.47 -22.30 0.07
N GLY A 66 -7.32 -21.71 -0.25
CA GLY A 66 -6.71 -20.63 0.50
C GLY A 66 -5.90 -21.10 1.71
N GLN A 67 -5.38 -20.12 2.45
CA GLN A 67 -4.52 -20.34 3.60
C GLN A 67 -5.36 -20.71 4.83
N ARG A 68 -5.10 -21.86 5.45
CA ARG A 68 -5.81 -22.31 6.66
C ARG A 68 -5.17 -21.73 7.92
N GLN A 69 -6.00 -21.21 8.81
CA GLN A 69 -5.60 -20.75 10.14
C GLN A 69 -5.29 -21.98 11.02
N SER A 70 -4.08 -22.08 11.57
CA SER A 70 -3.76 -23.13 12.54
C SER A 70 -4.29 -22.75 13.94
N PRO A 71 -4.83 -23.70 14.73
CA PRO A 71 -5.22 -23.43 16.10
C PRO A 71 -4.06 -22.80 16.90
N GLY A 72 -4.34 -21.69 17.59
CA GLY A 72 -3.35 -20.96 18.39
C GLY A 72 -2.31 -20.15 17.60
N ARG A 73 -2.38 -20.11 16.26
CA ARG A 73 -1.47 -19.31 15.42
C ARG A 73 -2.23 -18.62 14.28
N PRO A 74 -2.95 -17.52 14.56
CA PRO A 74 -3.61 -16.75 13.53
C PRO A 74 -2.58 -16.16 12.56
N ILE A 75 -2.88 -16.20 11.27
CA ILE A 75 -2.14 -15.57 10.20
C ILE A 75 -2.33 -14.06 10.36
N PRO A 76 -1.26 -13.28 10.56
CA PRO A 76 -1.36 -11.85 10.72
C PRO A 76 -1.82 -11.19 9.42
N ALA A 77 -2.43 -10.01 9.54
CA ALA A 77 -2.70 -9.15 8.40
C ALA A 77 -1.38 -8.77 7.71
N ARG A 78 -1.39 -8.69 6.37
CA ARG A 78 -0.17 -8.43 5.58
C ARG A 78 0.05 -6.97 5.22
N GLY A 79 -1.00 -6.15 5.24
CA GLY A 79 -0.96 -4.72 4.93
C GLY A 79 -0.93 -3.86 6.20
N ILE A 80 -0.05 -4.19 7.14
CA ILE A 80 0.11 -3.46 8.41
C ILE A 80 1.56 -3.06 8.63
N ASN A 81 1.79 -1.99 9.39
CA ASN A 81 3.12 -1.56 9.81
C ASN A 81 3.66 -2.44 10.97
N THR A 82 4.86 -2.14 11.46
CA THR A 82 5.51 -2.91 12.52
C THR A 82 4.82 -2.83 13.88
N LEU A 83 3.91 -1.88 14.07
CA LEU A 83 3.02 -1.77 15.24
C LEU A 83 1.67 -2.48 15.03
N GLY A 84 1.42 -3.02 13.84
CA GLY A 84 0.17 -3.68 13.49
C GLY A 84 -0.96 -2.74 13.02
N GLU A 85 -0.63 -1.47 12.74
CA GLU A 85 -1.57 -0.46 12.26
C GLU A 85 -1.62 -0.45 10.72
N VAL A 86 -2.70 0.10 10.14
CA VAL A 86 -2.82 0.24 8.68
C VAL A 86 -2.13 1.55 8.23
N PRO A 87 -1.04 1.49 7.43
CA PRO A 87 -0.43 2.69 6.88
C PRO A 87 -1.35 3.39 5.88
N GLY A 88 -1.21 4.70 5.72
CA GLY A 88 -1.86 5.43 4.63
C GLY A 88 -1.29 5.02 3.27
N GLY A 89 -2.09 5.08 2.20
CA GLY A 89 -1.70 4.56 0.90
C GLY A 89 -2.63 4.99 -0.22
N ALA A 90 -2.62 4.26 -1.33
CA ALA A 90 -3.48 4.55 -2.48
C ALA A 90 -4.97 4.25 -2.21
N TRP A 91 -5.24 3.34 -1.28
CA TRP A 91 -6.58 2.79 -1.01
C TRP A 91 -7.14 3.16 0.36
N TYR A 92 -6.30 3.69 1.25
CA TYR A 92 -6.68 4.01 2.62
C TYR A 92 -5.91 5.24 3.11
N GLN A 93 -6.57 6.11 3.86
CA GLN A 93 -5.94 7.25 4.51
C GLN A 93 -6.49 7.37 5.93
N ASN A 94 -5.58 7.38 6.91
CA ASN A 94 -5.93 7.63 8.30
C ASN A 94 -6.59 9.01 8.43
N ARG A 95 -7.75 9.05 9.12
CA ARG A 95 -8.65 10.20 9.27
C ARG A 95 -8.89 10.48 10.76
N HIS A 96 -10.15 10.68 11.17
CA HIS A 96 -10.55 11.23 12.48
C HIS A 96 -10.05 10.37 13.65
N GLY A 97 -9.95 9.05 13.44
CA GLY A 97 -9.45 8.13 14.46
C GLY A 97 -7.95 8.23 14.75
N ARG A 98 -7.16 8.86 13.87
CA ARG A 98 -5.71 9.09 14.08
C ARG A 98 -5.41 10.53 14.45
N THR A 99 -6.08 11.47 13.78
CA THR A 99 -5.94 12.89 14.01
C THR A 99 -7.32 13.53 14.04
N PRO A 100 -7.70 14.22 15.13
CA PRO A 100 -8.96 14.94 15.18
C PRO A 100 -9.07 15.90 13.99
N MET A 101 -10.18 15.81 13.27
CA MET A 101 -10.48 16.66 12.13
C MET A 101 -11.54 17.70 12.50
N SER A 102 -11.48 18.87 11.88
CA SER A 102 -12.53 19.87 11.99
C SER A 102 -13.83 19.40 11.32
N ILE A 103 -14.94 20.08 11.61
CA ILE A 103 -16.23 19.79 10.97
C ILE A 103 -16.11 19.99 9.46
N GLU A 104 -15.41 21.03 9.02
CA GLU A 104 -15.18 21.33 7.60
C GLU A 104 -14.42 20.20 6.91
N GLU A 105 -13.40 19.62 7.56
CA GLU A 105 -12.63 18.50 7.02
C GLU A 105 -13.45 17.20 6.96
N LEU A 106 -14.34 16.98 7.93
CA LEU A 106 -15.26 15.86 7.95
C LEU A 106 -16.29 15.97 6.82
N VAL A 107 -16.93 17.14 6.68
CA VAL A 107 -17.92 17.42 5.62
C VAL A 107 -17.30 17.33 4.23
N ARG A 108 -16.06 17.80 4.05
CA ARG A 108 -15.34 17.69 2.77
C ARG A 108 -15.17 16.24 2.30
N GLY A 109 -15.17 15.26 3.22
CA GLY A 109 -15.04 13.85 2.86
C GLY A 109 -13.64 13.44 2.36
N PRO A 110 -13.49 12.22 1.83
CA PRO A 110 -12.23 11.72 1.25
C PRO A 110 -11.89 12.39 -0.09
N GLY A 111 -10.64 12.24 -0.53
CA GLY A 111 -10.15 12.78 -1.80
C GLY A 111 -9.27 14.04 -1.69
N SER A 112 -8.44 14.25 -2.71
CA SER A 112 -7.38 15.28 -2.73
C SER A 112 -7.78 16.59 -3.40
N GLY A 113 -9.08 16.87 -3.55
CA GLY A 113 -9.55 18.13 -4.17
C GLY A 113 -9.10 18.34 -5.61
N ASN A 114 -8.83 17.26 -6.36
CA ASN A 114 -8.44 17.32 -7.77
C ASN A 114 -9.60 16.87 -8.68
N PRO A 115 -10.70 17.65 -8.75
CA PRO A 115 -11.78 17.32 -9.67
C PRO A 115 -11.27 17.36 -11.12
N PRO A 116 -11.97 16.66 -12.03
CA PRO A 116 -11.73 16.84 -13.46
C PRO A 116 -11.85 18.30 -13.84
N SER A 117 -10.97 18.77 -14.74
CA SER A 117 -11.00 20.13 -15.23
C SER A 117 -12.31 20.43 -15.97
N MET A 118 -12.99 21.50 -15.57
CA MET A 118 -14.20 22.00 -16.24
C MET A 118 -13.91 23.06 -17.31
N SER A 119 -12.63 23.41 -17.54
CA SER A 119 -12.22 24.48 -18.47
C SER A 119 -12.36 24.12 -19.95
N GLY A 120 -12.70 22.88 -20.27
CA GLY A 120 -12.87 22.40 -21.64
C GLY A 120 -13.64 21.09 -21.69
N PRO A 121 -13.97 20.61 -22.90
CA PRO A 121 -14.75 19.40 -23.08
C PRO A 121 -13.98 18.16 -22.58
N TRP A 122 -14.74 17.17 -22.13
CA TRP A 122 -14.20 15.85 -21.79
C TRP A 122 -14.25 14.92 -23.00
N SER A 123 -13.21 14.13 -23.18
CA SER A 123 -13.11 13.15 -24.27
C SER A 123 -13.38 11.74 -23.76
N VAL A 124 -14.32 11.02 -24.38
CA VAL A 124 -14.56 9.60 -24.09
C VAL A 124 -13.49 8.76 -24.77
N LEU A 125 -12.69 8.04 -24.00
CA LEU A 125 -11.57 7.22 -24.50
C LEU A 125 -11.98 5.77 -24.76
N ARG A 126 -12.78 5.18 -23.87
CA ARG A 126 -13.27 3.80 -24.01
C ARG A 126 -14.47 3.54 -23.11
N LEU A 127 -15.25 2.52 -23.47
CA LEU A 127 -16.24 1.92 -22.58
C LEU A 127 -15.56 1.21 -21.40
N LYS A 128 -16.20 1.26 -20.24
CA LYS A 128 -15.82 0.44 -19.09
C LYS A 128 -16.35 -0.98 -19.31
N SER A 129 -15.46 -1.89 -19.67
CA SER A 129 -15.80 -3.28 -20.01
C SER A 129 -15.72 -4.27 -18.83
N GLU A 130 -15.37 -3.80 -17.63
CA GLU A 130 -15.19 -4.63 -16.45
C GLU A 130 -16.00 -4.10 -15.26
N GLY A 131 -16.56 -5.02 -14.47
CA GLY A 131 -17.50 -4.72 -13.38
C GLY A 131 -18.96 -4.69 -13.85
N VAL A 132 -19.87 -4.39 -12.93
CA VAL A 132 -21.33 -4.40 -13.17
C VAL A 132 -21.85 -3.02 -13.57
N THR A 133 -21.33 -1.95 -12.96
CA THR A 133 -21.81 -0.59 -13.20
C THR A 133 -21.33 -0.06 -14.55
N PRO A 134 -22.24 0.39 -15.44
CA PRO A 134 -21.89 0.97 -16.72
C PRO A 134 -21.10 2.27 -16.54
N GLY A 135 -20.23 2.56 -17.50
CA GLY A 135 -19.40 3.76 -17.45
C GLY A 135 -18.43 3.90 -18.61
N PHE A 136 -17.65 4.98 -18.56
CA PHE A 136 -16.64 5.31 -19.54
C PHE A 136 -15.31 5.63 -18.86
N VAL A 137 -14.21 5.44 -19.58
CA VAL A 137 -12.97 6.13 -19.26
C VAL A 137 -12.96 7.43 -20.06
N VAL A 138 -12.82 8.55 -19.37
CA VAL A 138 -12.79 9.90 -19.96
C VAL A 138 -11.45 10.57 -19.70
N ALA A 139 -11.08 11.55 -20.51
CA ALA A 139 -9.99 12.49 -20.24
C ALA A 139 -10.52 13.92 -20.13
N ASP A 140 -10.03 14.67 -19.13
CA ASP A 140 -10.30 16.11 -19.01
C ASP A 140 -9.41 16.94 -19.96
N SER A 141 -9.58 18.26 -19.96
CA SER A 141 -8.79 19.17 -20.81
C SER A 141 -7.28 19.18 -20.50
N ARG A 142 -6.86 18.64 -19.35
CA ARG A 142 -5.44 18.49 -18.96
C ARG A 142 -4.88 17.12 -19.34
N GLY A 143 -5.68 16.26 -19.98
CA GLY A 143 -5.31 14.89 -20.31
C GLY A 143 -5.33 13.92 -19.13
N VAL A 144 -5.87 14.32 -17.98
CA VAL A 144 -6.03 13.44 -16.81
C VAL A 144 -7.19 12.49 -17.06
N ARG A 145 -6.97 11.19 -16.81
CA ARG A 145 -7.97 10.15 -17.08
C ARG A 145 -8.79 9.83 -15.84
N TYR A 146 -10.09 9.70 -16.02
CA TYR A 146 -11.06 9.38 -14.99
C TYR A 146 -11.96 8.23 -15.42
N TRP A 147 -12.49 7.50 -14.43
CA TRP A 147 -13.55 6.52 -14.64
C TRP A 147 -14.88 7.18 -14.30
N LEU A 148 -15.69 7.43 -15.31
CA LEU A 148 -17.03 8.00 -15.15
C LEU A 148 -18.02 6.85 -15.00
N LYS A 149 -18.66 6.76 -13.83
CA LYS A 149 -19.71 5.79 -13.51
C LYS A 149 -21.04 6.53 -13.37
N PHE A 150 -22.14 5.86 -13.73
CA PHE A 150 -23.48 6.40 -13.55
C PHE A 150 -24.28 5.53 -12.61
N ASP A 151 -25.13 6.16 -11.81
CA ASP A 151 -26.18 5.47 -11.08
C ASP A 151 -27.38 5.19 -12.00
N PRO A 152 -28.16 4.13 -11.72
CA PRO A 152 -29.45 3.92 -12.38
C PRO A 152 -30.36 5.13 -12.18
N LEU A 153 -31.14 5.49 -13.20
CA LEU A 153 -32.11 6.58 -13.12
C LEU A 153 -33.13 6.39 -11.98
N SER A 154 -33.47 5.14 -11.65
CA SER A 154 -34.39 4.79 -10.57
C SER A 154 -33.80 4.97 -9.17
N ASN A 155 -32.47 5.01 -9.05
CA ASN A 155 -31.77 5.05 -7.78
C ASN A 155 -30.57 6.01 -7.86
N PRO A 156 -30.82 7.33 -7.97
CA PRO A 156 -29.75 8.32 -7.90
C PRO A 156 -28.93 8.17 -6.62
N GLU A 157 -27.63 8.45 -6.69
CA GLU A 157 -26.69 8.41 -5.57
C GLU A 157 -26.43 7.02 -4.97
N MET A 158 -27.03 5.95 -5.50
CA MET A 158 -26.91 4.60 -4.95
C MET A 158 -25.46 4.08 -4.90
N ALA A 159 -24.72 4.18 -6.00
CA ALA A 159 -23.30 3.81 -6.02
C ALA A 159 -22.40 5.04 -5.85
N THR A 160 -22.80 6.21 -6.34
CA THR A 160 -21.93 7.40 -6.33
C THR A 160 -21.80 8.09 -4.98
N ALA A 161 -22.77 8.00 -4.06
CA ALA A 161 -22.64 8.60 -2.73
C ALA A 161 -21.65 7.85 -1.82
N ALA A 162 -21.43 6.56 -2.08
CA ALA A 162 -20.54 5.71 -1.29
C ALA A 162 -19.20 5.41 -1.99
N ASP A 163 -19.03 5.84 -3.25
CA ASP A 163 -17.76 5.70 -3.97
C ASP A 163 -16.71 6.66 -3.37
N VAL A 164 -15.44 6.25 -3.43
CA VAL A 164 -14.29 6.98 -2.85
C VAL A 164 -13.34 7.46 -3.93
#